data_AF-H2Z9Q8-F1
#
_entry.id   AF-H2Z9Q8-F1
#
_cell.length_a   1.000
_cell.length_b   1.000
_cell.length_c   1.000
_cell.angle_alpha   90.00
_cell.angle_beta   90.00
_cell.angle_gamma   90.00
#
_symmetry.space_group_name_H-M   'P 1'
#
loop_
_entity.id
_entity.type
_entity.pdbx_description
1 polymer ?
#
loop_
_entity_poly.entity_id
_entity_poly.type
_entity_poly.pdbx_seq_one_letter_code
_entity_poly.pdbx_strand_id
1 'polypeptide(L)'
;MPVQTQASVNLIDLLYKISLLRCFIKWILRLITGACELQRITQKYKSGVCTVRIEESMQRSKFTEIRKMIEVEPEDINEAIQQIISLKNISIDAESKFVSCMKVCLEQIHGYESLFCVVEELRSERFDSLNGEHEAMLLKLWNLLQPDNA
;
A
#
# COMPACT_ATOMS: atom_id res chain seq x y z
N MET A 1 43.27 11.18 -3.12
CA MET A 1 41.88 11.57 -2.77
C MET A 1 41.11 10.32 -2.31
N PRO A 2 41.17 9.91 -1.01
CA PRO A 2 40.49 8.70 -0.52
C PRO A 2 39.22 8.95 0.34
N VAL A 3 38.81 10.21 0.51
CA VAL A 3 37.76 10.59 1.46
C VAL A 3 36.36 10.10 1.06
N GLN A 4 36.04 10.03 -0.23
CA GLN A 4 34.75 9.54 -0.73
C GLN A 4 34.56 8.02 -0.50
N THR A 5 35.65 7.25 -0.45
CA THR A 5 35.61 5.79 -0.27
C THR A 5 35.37 5.40 1.19
N GLN A 6 35.91 6.14 2.16
CA GLN A 6 35.68 5.86 3.58
C GLN A 6 34.26 6.22 4.02
N ALA A 7 33.72 7.34 3.52
CA ALA A 7 32.37 7.79 3.86
C ALA A 7 31.28 6.82 3.35
N SER A 8 31.45 6.29 2.14
CA SER A 8 30.54 5.29 1.56
C SER A 8 30.59 3.95 2.30
N VAL A 9 31.77 3.48 2.71
CA VAL A 9 31.93 2.26 3.53
C VAL A 9 31.27 2.42 4.91
N ASN A 10 31.47 3.57 5.57
CA ASN A 10 30.82 3.86 6.86
C ASN A 10 29.28 3.94 6.73
N LEU A 11 28.77 4.47 5.61
CA LEU A 11 27.34 4.54 5.34
C LEU A 11 26.73 3.15 5.12
N ILE A 12 27.40 2.28 4.36
CA ILE A 12 26.95 0.90 4.12
C ILE A 12 26.94 0.10 5.42
N ASP A 13 27.98 0.21 6.24
CA ASP A 13 28.05 -0.46 7.54
C ASP A 13 26.95 0.04 8.50
N LEU A 14 26.68 1.36 8.52
CA LEU A 14 25.59 1.94 9.29
C LEU A 14 24.22 1.40 8.82
N LEU A 15 23.97 1.36 7.51
CA LEU A 15 22.73 0.84 6.93
C LEU A 15 22.56 -0.65 7.23
N TYR A 16 23.63 -1.43 7.16
CA TYR A 16 23.63 -2.85 7.50
C TYR A 16 23.28 -3.09 8.97
N LYS A 17 23.91 -2.35 9.90
CA LYS A 17 23.62 -2.41 11.34
C LYS A 17 22.17 -2.05 11.66
N ILE A 18 21.63 -1.00 11.04
CA ILE A 18 20.22 -0.59 11.20
C ILE A 18 19.27 -1.70 10.69
N SER A 19 19.58 -2.31 9.55
CA SER A 19 18.79 -3.42 9.00
C SER A 19 18.82 -4.65 9.90
N LEU A 20 20.00 -5.03 10.39
CA LEU A 20 20.20 -6.19 11.27
C LEU A 20 19.45 -5.99 12.61
N LEU A 21 19.55 -4.80 13.20
CA LEU A 21 18.84 -4.44 14.42
C LEU A 21 17.32 -4.52 14.23
N ARG A 22 16.80 -4.03 13.09
CA ARG A 22 15.37 -4.16 12.73
C ARG A 22 14.93 -5.62 12.69
N CYS A 23 15.73 -6.50 12.08
CA CYS A 23 15.43 -7.92 11.98
C CYS A 23 15.38 -8.58 13.36
N PHE A 24 16.35 -8.26 14.21
CA PHE A 24 16.44 -8.77 15.56
C PHE A 24 15.25 -8.32 16.43
N ILE A 25 14.88 -7.04 16.37
CA ILE A 25 13.71 -6.50 17.08
C ILE A 25 12.43 -7.20 16.61
N LYS A 26 12.23 -7.39 15.30
CA LYS A 26 11.06 -8.10 14.77
C LYS A 26 10.99 -9.54 15.27
N TRP A 27 12.13 -10.23 15.34
CA TRP A 27 12.22 -11.59 15.85
C TRP A 27 11.90 -11.64 17.35
N ILE A 28 12.49 -10.76 18.16
CA ILE A 28 12.17 -10.64 19.60
C ILE A 28 10.69 -10.40 19.81
N LEU A 29 10.11 -9.43 19.10
CA LEU A 29 8.69 -9.11 19.23
C LEU A 29 7.82 -10.32 18.86
N ARG A 30 8.22 -11.09 17.84
CA ARG A 30 7.50 -12.33 17.48
C ARG A 30 7.59 -13.38 18.59
N LEU A 31 8.74 -13.51 19.25
CA LEU A 31 8.91 -14.43 20.36
C LEU A 31 8.08 -14.02 21.60
N ILE A 32 8.07 -12.72 21.93
CA ILE A 32 7.34 -12.21 23.10
C ILE A 32 5.82 -12.19 22.87
N THR A 33 5.38 -11.72 21.70
CA THR A 33 3.94 -11.52 21.42
C THR A 33 3.26 -12.72 20.76
N GLY A 34 4.03 -13.67 20.22
CA GLY A 34 3.52 -14.72 19.35
C GLY A 34 3.01 -14.23 17.99
N ALA A 35 2.97 -12.92 17.77
CA ALA A 35 2.39 -12.29 16.58
C ALA A 35 3.47 -11.80 15.63
N CYS A 36 3.24 -11.89 14.32
CA CYS A 36 4.04 -11.21 13.32
C CYS A 36 3.70 -9.70 13.25
N GLU A 37 4.46 -8.94 12.47
CA GLU A 37 4.25 -7.50 12.32
C GLU A 37 2.87 -7.15 11.75
N LEU A 38 2.41 -7.90 10.74
CA LEU A 38 1.09 -7.70 10.14
C LEU A 38 -0.01 -7.91 11.19
N GLN A 39 0.05 -9.00 11.98
CA GLN A 39 -0.89 -9.24 13.08
C GLN A 39 -0.88 -8.12 14.12
N ARG A 40 0.30 -7.59 14.49
CA ARG A 40 0.38 -6.46 15.42
C ARG A 40 -0.23 -5.18 14.84
N ILE A 41 -0.10 -4.96 13.53
CA ILE A 41 -0.72 -3.82 12.84
C ILE A 41 -2.24 -3.97 12.85
N THR A 42 -2.78 -5.11 12.42
CA THR A 42 -4.23 -5.38 12.39
C THR A 42 -4.88 -5.33 13.77
N GLN A 43 -4.13 -5.66 14.83
CA GLN A 43 -4.62 -5.58 16.21
C GLN A 43 -4.61 -4.15 16.76
N LYS A 44 -3.61 -3.33 16.37
CA LYS A 44 -3.38 -1.99 16.94
C LYS A 44 -4.14 -0.90 16.21
N TYR A 45 -4.19 -0.96 14.88
CA TYR A 45 -4.76 0.09 14.03
C TYR A 45 -6.11 -0.33 13.47
N LYS A 46 -6.90 0.65 13.04
CA LYS A 46 -8.22 0.45 12.43
C LYS A 46 -8.37 1.35 11.20
N SER A 47 -9.30 0.99 10.32
CA SER A 47 -9.64 1.78 9.13
C SER A 47 -8.43 2.04 8.22
N GLY A 48 -8.43 3.12 7.45
CA GLY A 48 -7.37 3.44 6.47
C GLY A 48 -5.96 3.57 7.06
N VAL A 49 -5.82 3.91 8.35
CA VAL A 49 -4.49 3.89 9.01
C VAL A 49 -3.92 2.47 9.07
N CYS A 50 -4.77 1.46 9.26
CA CYS A 50 -4.34 0.07 9.20
C CYS A 50 -3.83 -0.27 7.80
N THR A 51 -4.58 0.10 6.77
CA THR A 51 -4.27 -0.14 5.36
C THR A 51 -2.90 0.41 4.97
N VAL A 52 -2.65 1.70 5.22
CA VAL A 52 -1.36 2.34 4.94
C VAL A 52 -0.21 1.61 5.66
N ARG A 53 -0.40 1.22 6.92
CA ARG A 53 0.63 0.49 7.68
C ARG A 53 0.87 -0.92 7.16
N ILE A 54 -0.19 -1.62 6.73
CA ILE A 54 -0.08 -2.94 6.12
C ILE A 54 0.68 -2.86 4.81
N GLU A 55 0.33 -1.91 3.95
CA GLU A 55 1.00 -1.66 2.68
C GLU A 55 2.51 -1.38 2.91
N GLU A 56 2.86 -0.42 3.78
CA GLU A 56 4.24 -0.12 4.15
C GLU A 56 5.00 -1.37 4.66
N SER A 57 4.32 -2.20 5.45
CA SER A 57 4.89 -3.42 6.02
C SER A 57 5.13 -4.49 4.95
N MET A 58 4.19 -4.66 4.02
CA MET A 58 4.29 -5.58 2.89
C MET A 58 5.39 -5.15 1.92
N GLN A 59 5.47 -3.86 1.56
CA GLN A 59 6.51 -3.31 0.68
C GLN A 59 7.92 -3.53 1.25
N ARG A 60 8.05 -3.48 2.59
CA ARG A 60 9.32 -3.70 3.31
C ARG A 60 9.53 -5.16 3.72
N SER A 61 8.68 -6.08 3.28
CA SER A 61 8.81 -7.49 3.58
C SER A 61 10.05 -8.07 2.91
N LYS A 62 10.74 -8.97 3.62
CA LYS A 62 11.88 -9.73 3.05
C LYS A 62 11.43 -10.71 1.96
N PHE A 63 10.17 -11.14 2.01
CA PHE A 63 9.59 -12.07 1.03
C PHE A 63 9.14 -11.28 -0.18
N THR A 64 9.67 -11.64 -1.35
CA THR A 64 9.31 -11.06 -2.65
C THR A 64 7.86 -11.32 -3.00
N GLU A 65 7.33 -12.47 -2.63
CA GLU A 65 5.97 -12.94 -2.82
C GLU A 65 4.99 -12.01 -2.12
N ILE A 66 5.27 -11.67 -0.86
CA ILE A 66 4.44 -10.74 -0.07
C ILE A 66 4.46 -9.32 -0.66
N ARG A 67 5.58 -8.91 -1.28
CA ARG A 67 5.65 -7.61 -1.96
C ARG A 67 4.76 -7.57 -3.20
N LYS A 68 4.73 -8.67 -3.97
CA LYS A 68 3.90 -8.78 -5.19
C LYS A 68 2.40 -8.83 -4.87
N MET A 69 2.02 -9.39 -3.72
CA MET A 69 0.61 -9.47 -3.28
C MET A 69 -0.05 -8.11 -3.00
N ILE A 70 0.69 -7.00 -3.07
CA ILE A 70 0.11 -5.64 -2.98
C ILE A 70 -0.67 -5.31 -4.27
N GLU A 71 -0.18 -5.80 -5.40
CA GLU A 71 -0.74 -5.60 -6.74
C GLU A 71 -1.67 -6.76 -7.12
N VAL A 72 -2.30 -7.40 -6.13
CA VAL A 72 -3.18 -8.55 -6.38
C VAL A 72 -4.53 -8.08 -6.90
N GLU A 73 -5.06 -8.80 -7.89
CA GLU A 73 -6.41 -8.59 -8.40
C GLU A 73 -7.48 -8.95 -7.36
N PRO A 74 -8.65 -8.30 -7.37
CA PRO A 74 -9.71 -8.50 -6.38
C PRO A 74 -10.14 -9.97 -6.19
N GLU A 75 -10.14 -10.74 -7.26
CA GLU A 75 -10.54 -12.15 -7.29
C GLU A 75 -9.57 -13.03 -6.49
N ASP A 76 -8.28 -12.67 -6.50
CA ASP A 76 -7.19 -13.47 -5.92
C ASP A 76 -6.82 -13.05 -4.49
N ILE A 77 -7.46 -12.00 -3.94
CA ILE A 77 -7.19 -11.48 -2.59
C ILE A 77 -7.27 -12.57 -1.52
N ASN A 78 -8.27 -13.45 -1.58
CA ASN A 78 -8.41 -14.51 -0.59
C ASN A 78 -7.25 -15.51 -0.65
N GLU A 79 -6.78 -15.84 -1.85
CA GLU A 79 -5.63 -16.71 -2.04
C GLU A 79 -4.34 -16.04 -1.55
N ALA A 80 -4.11 -14.78 -1.90
CA ALA A 80 -2.98 -14.00 -1.42
C ALA A 80 -2.93 -13.97 0.12
N ILE A 81 -4.07 -13.82 0.79
CA ILE A 81 -4.14 -13.89 2.25
C ILE A 81 -3.69 -15.27 2.75
N GLN A 82 -4.17 -16.37 2.17
CA GLN A 82 -3.73 -17.73 2.55
C GLN A 82 -2.22 -17.91 2.36
N GLN A 83 -1.65 -17.39 1.27
CA GLN A 83 -0.21 -17.42 1.05
C GLN A 83 0.56 -16.57 2.07
N ILE A 84 0.04 -15.40 2.48
CA ILE A 84 0.65 -14.60 3.56
C ILE A 84 0.66 -15.38 4.88
N ILE A 85 -0.43 -16.07 5.19
CA ILE A 85 -0.58 -16.86 6.41
C ILE A 85 0.45 -17.98 6.46
N SER A 86 0.60 -18.71 5.35
CA SER A 86 1.58 -19.79 5.24
C SER A 86 3.01 -19.26 5.30
N LEU A 87 3.36 -18.25 4.49
CA LEU A 87 4.72 -17.67 4.45
C LEU A 87 5.15 -17.06 5.79
N LYS A 88 4.20 -16.46 6.51
CA LYS A 88 4.48 -15.86 7.81
C LYS A 88 4.32 -16.85 8.96
N ASN A 89 3.89 -18.09 8.75
CA ASN A 89 3.54 -19.06 9.80
C ASN A 89 2.64 -18.41 10.87
N ILE A 90 1.50 -17.86 10.43
CA ILE A 90 0.52 -17.20 11.29
C ILE A 90 -0.46 -18.26 11.81
N SER A 91 -0.63 -18.34 13.14
CA SER A 91 -1.70 -19.15 13.74
C SER A 91 -3.03 -18.42 13.60
N ILE A 92 -3.99 -19.06 12.93
CA ILE A 92 -5.34 -18.52 12.69
C ILE A 92 -6.35 -19.32 13.51
N ASP A 93 -7.23 -18.61 14.21
CA ASP A 93 -8.46 -19.12 14.78
C ASP A 93 -9.61 -19.05 13.75
N ALA A 94 -10.66 -19.85 13.95
CA ALA A 94 -11.76 -20.02 12.99
C ALA A 94 -12.51 -18.71 12.64
N GLU A 95 -12.42 -17.66 13.48
CA GLU A 95 -13.00 -16.33 13.25
C GLU A 95 -11.92 -15.21 13.31
N SER A 96 -10.80 -15.45 12.66
CA SER A 96 -9.65 -14.54 12.73
C SER A 96 -9.94 -13.14 12.22
N LYS A 97 -9.95 -12.17 13.14
CA LYS A 97 -9.95 -10.72 12.86
C LYS A 97 -8.80 -10.29 11.94
N PHE A 98 -7.71 -11.06 11.91
CA PHE A 98 -6.60 -10.80 11.01
C PHE A 98 -7.03 -11.00 9.54
N VAL A 99 -7.75 -12.08 9.22
CA VAL A 99 -8.19 -12.36 7.84
C VAL A 99 -9.13 -11.27 7.33
N SER A 100 -10.14 -10.91 8.12
CA SER A 100 -11.09 -9.86 7.73
C SER A 100 -10.42 -8.50 7.58
N CYS A 101 -9.49 -8.16 8.48
CA CYS A 101 -8.74 -6.91 8.40
C CYS A 101 -7.80 -6.89 7.19
N MET A 102 -7.09 -7.98 6.90
CA MET A 102 -6.22 -8.09 5.73
C MET A 102 -7.00 -7.97 4.43
N LYS A 103 -8.17 -8.60 4.34
CA LYS A 103 -9.05 -8.48 3.17
C LYS A 103 -9.43 -7.03 2.90
N VAL A 104 -9.94 -6.33 3.92
CA VAL A 104 -10.27 -4.90 3.79
C VAL A 104 -9.06 -4.07 3.40
N CYS A 105 -7.88 -4.33 3.97
CA CYS A 105 -6.68 -3.59 3.62
C CYS A 105 -6.28 -3.81 2.16
N LEU A 106 -6.27 -5.06 1.67
CA LEU A 106 -5.90 -5.38 0.29
C LEU A 106 -6.92 -4.81 -0.72
N GLU A 107 -8.22 -4.92 -0.44
CA GLU A 107 -9.28 -4.32 -1.26
C GLU A 107 -9.12 -2.80 -1.34
N GLN A 108 -8.80 -2.14 -0.22
CA GLN A 108 -8.57 -0.70 -0.20
C GLN A 108 -7.31 -0.29 -0.95
N ILE A 109 -6.23 -1.08 -0.85
CA ILE A 109 -4.98 -0.83 -1.58
C ILE A 109 -5.25 -0.86 -3.07
N HIS A 110 -5.81 -1.98 -3.56
CA HIS A 110 -6.18 -2.13 -4.96
C HIS A 110 -7.15 -1.03 -5.43
N GLY A 111 -8.16 -0.73 -4.61
CA GLY A 111 -9.19 0.26 -4.93
C GLY A 111 -8.64 1.67 -5.09
N TYR A 112 -7.71 2.11 -4.23
CA TYR A 112 -7.13 3.45 -4.37
C TYR A 112 -6.13 3.51 -5.53
N GLU A 113 -5.34 2.45 -5.78
CA GLU A 113 -4.43 2.37 -6.94
C GLU A 113 -5.22 2.47 -8.25
N SER A 114 -6.31 1.70 -8.36
CA SER A 114 -7.23 1.74 -9.51
C SER A 114 -7.83 3.14 -9.71
N LEU A 115 -8.30 3.77 -8.63
CA LEU A 115 -8.84 5.12 -8.68
C LEU A 115 -7.77 6.13 -9.12
N PHE A 116 -6.55 6.00 -8.60
CA PHE A 116 -5.43 6.86 -8.98
C PHE A 116 -5.15 6.76 -10.48
N CYS A 117 -5.12 5.55 -11.05
CA CYS A 117 -4.97 5.35 -12.49
C CYS A 117 -6.07 6.06 -13.29
N VAL A 118 -7.35 5.88 -12.93
CA VAL A 118 -8.48 6.52 -13.62
C VAL A 118 -8.41 8.05 -13.51
N VAL A 119 -8.07 8.58 -12.34
CA VAL A 119 -7.91 10.02 -12.12
C VAL A 119 -6.77 10.59 -12.95
N GLU A 120 -5.63 9.90 -13.02
CA GLU A 120 -4.49 10.35 -13.82
C GLU A 120 -4.77 10.27 -15.33
N GLU A 121 -5.52 9.27 -15.77
CA GLU A 121 -5.99 9.17 -17.15
C GLU A 121 -6.87 10.39 -17.52
N LEU A 122 -7.91 10.67 -16.71
CA LEU A 122 -8.77 11.84 -16.88
C LEU A 122 -8.00 13.16 -16.80
N ARG A 123 -7.04 13.28 -15.86
CA ARG A 123 -6.19 14.48 -15.72
C ARG A 123 -5.32 14.71 -16.95
N SER A 124 -4.93 13.63 -17.63
CA SER A 124 -4.07 13.67 -18.83
C SER A 124 -4.85 13.87 -20.14
N GLU A 125 -6.17 13.72 -20.09
CA GLU A 125 -7.04 13.88 -21.25
C GLU A 125 -6.95 15.31 -21.80
N ARG A 126 -6.68 15.42 -23.11
CA ARG A 126 -6.67 16.69 -23.81
C ARG A 126 -8.07 17.01 -24.31
N PHE A 127 -8.40 18.30 -24.32
CA PHE A 127 -9.61 18.77 -24.97
C PHE A 127 -9.65 18.29 -26.44
N ASP A 128 -10.82 17.84 -26.87
CA ASP A 128 -11.12 17.38 -28.22
C ASP A 128 -12.39 18.08 -28.69
N SER A 129 -12.28 18.90 -29.74
CA SER A 129 -13.41 19.62 -30.32
C SER A 129 -14.42 18.73 -31.04
N LEU A 130 -14.04 17.49 -31.37
CA LEU A 130 -14.94 16.50 -31.96
C LEU A 130 -15.67 15.68 -30.89
N ASN A 131 -15.24 15.78 -29.63
CA ASN A 131 -15.92 15.17 -28.50
C ASN A 131 -17.02 16.12 -27.97
N GLY A 132 -18.28 15.77 -28.25
CA GLY A 132 -19.43 16.57 -27.81
C GLY A 132 -19.56 16.71 -26.29
N GLU A 133 -19.04 15.78 -25.49
CA GLU A 133 -19.04 15.91 -24.03
C GLU A 133 -18.08 17.01 -23.55
N HIS A 134 -16.93 17.14 -24.20
CA HIS A 134 -15.96 18.19 -23.90
C HIS A 134 -16.53 19.57 -24.22
N GLU A 135 -17.20 19.72 -25.37
CA GLU A 135 -17.87 20.97 -25.74
C GLU A 135 -19.01 21.30 -24.75
N ALA A 136 -19.81 20.31 -24.36
CA ALA A 136 -20.88 20.50 -23.38
C ALA A 136 -20.34 20.94 -22.01
N MET A 137 -19.22 20.38 -21.53
CA MET A 137 -18.58 20.81 -20.29
C MET A 137 -18.05 22.24 -20.37
N LEU A 138 -17.49 22.66 -21.51
CA LEU A 138 -17.06 24.05 -21.73
C LEU A 138 -18.24 25.03 -21.69
N LEU A 139 -19.34 24.70 -22.38
CA LEU A 139 -20.55 25.54 -22.37
C LEU A 139 -21.17 25.61 -20.97
N LYS A 140 -21.20 24.49 -20.23
CA LYS A 140 -21.64 24.48 -18.83
C LYS A 140 -20.77 25.41 -17.98
N LEU A 141 -19.45 25.33 -18.11
CA LEU A 141 -18.52 26.20 -17.39
C LEU A 141 -18.77 27.67 -17.74
N TRP A 142 -18.90 28.00 -19.02
CA TRP A 142 -19.21 29.36 -19.49
C TRP A 142 -20.48 29.91 -18.84
N ASN A 143 -21.55 29.13 -18.84
CA ASN A 143 -22.83 29.54 -18.25
C ASN A 143 -22.73 29.76 -16.74
N LEU A 144 -21.96 28.92 -16.02
CA LEU A 144 -21.75 29.07 -14.57
C LEU A 144 -20.89 30.30 -14.22
N LEU A 145 -20.02 30.74 -15.13
CA LEU A 145 -19.15 31.90 -14.94
C LEU A 145 -19.85 33.24 -15.25
N GLN A 146 -21.03 33.23 -15.89
CA GLN A 146 -21.80 34.44 -16.15
C GLN A 146 -22.73 34.76 -14.97
N PRO A 147 -22.48 35.86 -14.21
CA PRO A 147 -23.30 36.22 -13.06
C PRO A 147 -24.72 36.69 -13.43
N ASP A 148 -24.95 37.09 -14.68
CA ASP A 148 -26.21 37.72 -15.12
C ASP A 148 -27.29 36.71 -15.59
N ASN A 149 -27.01 35.41 -15.55
CA ASN A 149 -27.93 34.34 -15.96
C ASN A 149 -28.45 33.48 -14.77
N ALA A 150 -28.29 33.95 -13.51
CA ALA A 150 -28.70 33.26 -12.29
C ALA A 150 -29.91 33.94 -11.59
#